data_AF-I4DRL8-F1
#
_entry.id   AF-I4DRL8-F1
#
_cell.length_a   1.000
_cell.length_b   1.000
_cell.length_c   1.000
_cell.angle_alpha   90.00
_cell.angle_beta   90.00
_cell.angle_gamma   90.00
#
_symmetry.space_group_name_H-M   'P 1'
#
loop_
_entity.id
_entity.type
_entity.pdbx_description
1 polymer ?
#
loop_
_entity_poly.entity_id
_entity_poly.type
_entity_poly.pdbx_seq_one_letter_code
_entity_poly.pdbx_strand_id
1 'polypeptide(L)'
;MPSMNPGWFRQHPTKVNVSTLIGRHNARRYDLNRNFPDFFIPNTKQSQPETEAVKEWISKIQFVLSGSLHGGALVASYPFDNTPSASPLNAVFQRYSPTPSIAPDDDVFRHLSLVYSTNHAKMSRGVSCRSHVPFKDGITNGAAWYPLTGGMQDYNYLWHGCMEITLELSCCKYPPAHELPKYWADNQQALIKYLAEAHRGAHGFVMDENGNPVERAAVRVKGRDVTYHTTKYGEFWRILLPGNYRLDVSAEGYIPQEVEFVVIDSHPTLLNVTLHSAKRIDNGGYYRPLAPRPPPAPAPGFFASITNSFQNLVNNFLG
;
A
#
# COMPACT_ATOMS: atom_id res chain seq x y z
N MET A 1 5.99 6.14 13.99
CA MET A 1 7.19 5.37 14.37
C MET A 1 8.42 6.05 13.76
N PRO A 2 9.33 6.65 14.55
CA PRO A 2 10.47 7.41 13.99
C PRO A 2 11.53 6.58 13.24
N SER A 3 11.74 5.31 13.62
CA SER A 3 12.70 4.43 12.94
C SER A 3 12.29 2.97 13.07
N MET A 4 12.04 2.31 11.93
CA MET A 4 11.81 0.86 11.85
C MET A 4 13.12 0.06 11.97
N ASN A 5 14.26 0.62 11.53
CA ASN A 5 15.57 -0.04 11.52
C ASN A 5 16.60 0.68 12.43
N PRO A 6 16.41 0.67 13.76
CA PRO A 6 17.30 1.39 14.68
C PRO A 6 18.66 0.70 14.88
N GLY A 7 18.74 -0.63 14.67
CA GLY A 7 19.91 -1.44 14.99
C GLY A 7 21.19 -1.00 14.25
N TRP A 8 21.04 -0.40 13.08
CA TRP A 8 22.17 0.14 12.32
C TRP A 8 22.36 1.65 12.47
N PHE A 9 21.35 2.45 12.85
CA PHE A 9 21.51 3.92 12.99
C PHE A 9 22.71 4.30 13.88
N ARG A 10 23.08 3.44 14.83
CA ARG A 10 24.23 3.60 15.76
C ARG A 10 25.61 3.28 15.16
N GLN A 11 25.70 2.65 13.99
CA GLN A 11 26.95 2.18 13.37
C GLN A 11 27.40 3.07 12.20
N HIS A 12 26.69 4.17 11.91
CA HIS A 12 27.09 5.10 10.85
C HIS A 12 28.31 5.94 11.26
N PRO A 13 29.38 5.97 10.44
CA PRO A 13 30.43 6.97 10.61
C PRO A 13 29.86 8.37 10.38
N THR A 14 30.38 9.34 11.11
CA THR A 14 29.99 10.77 11.21
C THR A 14 30.10 11.59 9.92
N LYS A 15 30.11 10.97 8.73
CA LYS A 15 30.33 11.63 7.44
C LYS A 15 29.04 11.67 6.61
N VAL A 16 28.76 12.86 6.06
CA VAL A 16 27.71 13.11 5.06
C VAL A 16 27.79 12.08 3.95
N ASN A 17 26.68 11.41 3.64
CA ASN A 17 26.69 10.30 2.69
C ASN A 17 25.53 10.41 1.71
N VAL A 18 25.90 10.67 0.46
CA VAL A 18 24.98 10.95 -0.63
C VAL A 18 24.51 9.66 -1.33
N SER A 19 25.19 8.51 -1.18
CA SER A 19 24.94 7.38 -2.10
C SER A 19 25.22 5.96 -1.61
N THR A 20 25.73 5.69 -0.40
CA THR A 20 26.10 4.28 -0.07
C THR A 20 24.91 3.42 0.39
N LEU A 21 24.99 2.13 0.07
CA LEU A 21 24.15 1.04 0.62
C LEU A 21 24.45 0.71 2.10
N ILE A 22 25.52 1.29 2.65
CA ILE A 22 25.92 1.12 4.05
C ILE A 22 24.76 1.63 4.91
N GLY A 23 24.19 0.72 5.70
CA GLY A 23 23.10 1.03 6.62
C GLY A 23 21.68 0.99 6.11
N ARG A 24 21.50 0.60 4.86
CA ARG A 24 20.17 0.35 4.30
C ARG A 24 19.52 -0.89 4.91
N HIS A 25 20.29 -1.97 5.04
CA HIS A 25 19.80 -3.27 5.49
C HIS A 25 19.71 -3.34 7.02
N ASN A 26 18.95 -4.30 7.56
CA ASN A 26 18.94 -4.56 9.00
C ASN A 26 20.25 -5.22 9.47
N ALA A 27 20.36 -5.52 10.77
CA ALA A 27 21.57 -6.13 11.35
C ALA A 27 21.94 -7.49 10.72
N ARG A 28 20.98 -8.20 10.11
CA ARG A 28 21.16 -9.47 9.39
C ARG A 28 21.37 -9.29 7.88
N ARG A 29 21.56 -8.05 7.42
CA ARG A 29 21.76 -7.67 6.01
C ARG A 29 20.55 -7.93 5.09
N TYR A 30 19.34 -7.96 5.63
CA TYR A 30 18.10 -8.01 4.86
C TYR A 30 17.57 -6.59 4.58
N ASP A 31 17.02 -6.39 3.38
CA ASP A 31 16.31 -5.16 3.03
C ASP A 31 14.87 -5.29 3.55
N LEU A 32 14.52 -4.50 4.57
CA LEU A 32 13.21 -4.57 5.21
C LEU A 32 12.08 -4.20 4.24
N ASN A 33 12.34 -3.29 3.28
CA ASN A 33 11.37 -2.96 2.23
C ASN A 33 11.44 -3.93 1.04
N ARG A 34 11.86 -5.18 1.29
CA ARG A 34 11.76 -6.34 0.40
C ARG A 34 11.40 -7.61 1.18
N ASN A 35 10.93 -7.48 2.42
CA ASN A 35 10.78 -8.58 3.36
C ASN A 35 9.32 -8.86 3.75
N PHE A 36 8.37 -8.04 3.30
CA PHE A 36 6.95 -8.30 3.49
C PHE A 36 6.44 -9.34 2.48
N PRO A 37 5.33 -10.03 2.80
CA PRO A 37 4.60 -10.81 1.80
C PRO A 37 4.30 -9.96 0.57
N ASP A 38 4.43 -10.56 -0.61
CA ASP A 38 4.16 -9.91 -1.88
C ASP A 38 2.97 -10.57 -2.55
N PHE A 39 2.16 -9.73 -3.19
CA PHE A 39 0.89 -10.12 -3.77
C PHE A 39 1.03 -10.87 -5.11
N PHE A 40 2.03 -10.47 -5.90
CA PHE A 40 2.20 -10.96 -7.26
C PHE A 40 3.13 -12.17 -7.31
N ILE A 41 4.17 -12.16 -6.49
CA ILE A 41 5.23 -13.17 -6.49
C ILE A 41 5.49 -13.63 -5.06
N PRO A 42 5.45 -14.94 -4.76
CA PRO A 42 5.75 -15.43 -3.41
C PRO A 42 7.12 -14.94 -2.91
N ASN A 43 7.14 -14.15 -1.83
CA ASN A 43 8.37 -13.70 -1.22
C ASN A 43 8.90 -14.76 -0.24
N THR A 44 9.93 -15.50 -0.67
CA THR A 44 10.51 -16.62 0.09
C THR A 44 11.62 -16.21 1.05
N LYS A 45 11.90 -14.91 1.18
CA LYS A 45 12.95 -14.42 2.08
C LYS A 45 12.60 -14.72 3.53
N GLN A 46 13.61 -15.04 4.34
CA GLN A 46 13.46 -15.20 5.77
C GLN A 46 12.90 -13.91 6.38
N SER A 47 11.78 -14.01 7.11
CA SER A 47 11.22 -12.84 7.79
C SER A 47 12.14 -12.35 8.90
N GLN A 48 12.21 -11.02 9.03
CA GLN A 48 13.06 -10.32 9.97
C GLN A 48 12.26 -9.85 11.20
N PRO A 49 12.90 -9.72 12.37
CA PRO A 49 12.20 -9.31 13.59
C PRO A 49 11.53 -7.93 13.45
N GLU A 50 12.13 -7.00 12.73
CA GLU A 50 11.54 -5.68 12.46
C GLU A 50 10.27 -5.79 11.61
N THR A 51 10.30 -6.65 10.59
CA THR A 51 9.16 -6.91 9.70
C THR A 51 8.01 -7.57 10.46
N GLU A 52 8.28 -8.59 11.28
CA GLU A 52 7.25 -9.25 12.08
C GLU A 52 6.64 -8.31 13.11
N ALA A 53 7.45 -7.47 13.78
CA ALA A 53 6.94 -6.47 14.70
C ALA A 53 5.98 -5.48 14.03
N VAL A 54 6.29 -5.03 12.80
CA VAL A 54 5.41 -4.15 12.03
C VAL A 54 4.15 -4.87 11.56
N LYS A 55 4.25 -6.13 11.08
CA LYS A 55 3.07 -6.94 10.71
C LYS A 55 2.13 -7.14 11.89
N GLU A 56 2.67 -7.42 13.07
CA GLU A 56 1.91 -7.56 14.31
C GLU A 56 1.30 -6.22 14.76
N TRP A 57 2.02 -5.11 14.57
CA TRP A 57 1.49 -3.78 14.90
C TRP A 57 0.31 -3.40 14.01
N ILE A 58 0.45 -3.59 12.69
CA ILE A 58 -0.60 -3.27 11.71
C ILE A 58 -1.82 -4.18 11.89
N SER A 59 -1.65 -5.44 12.33
CA SER A 59 -2.80 -6.33 12.57
C SER A 59 -3.63 -5.98 13.81
N LYS A 60 -3.08 -5.19 14.73
CA LYS A 60 -3.75 -4.81 15.99
C LYS A 60 -4.54 -3.51 15.91
N ILE A 61 -4.24 -2.67 14.94
CA ILE A 61 -4.84 -1.33 14.80
C ILE A 61 -5.31 -1.19 13.37
N GLN A 62 -6.57 -0.78 13.17
CA GLN A 62 -7.11 -0.48 11.86
C GLN A 62 -6.59 0.87 11.37
N PHE A 63 -5.34 0.89 10.90
CA PHE A 63 -4.76 2.06 10.25
C PHE A 63 -5.50 2.37 8.94
N VAL A 64 -5.81 3.64 8.73
CA VAL A 64 -6.55 4.11 7.54
C VAL A 64 -5.61 4.70 6.50
N LEU A 65 -4.66 5.52 6.96
CA LEU A 65 -3.65 6.19 6.16
C LEU A 65 -2.27 5.98 6.78
N SER A 66 -1.25 5.72 5.95
CA SER A 66 0.15 5.63 6.36
C SER A 66 1.06 6.32 5.35
N GLY A 67 2.29 6.63 5.75
CA GLY A 67 3.33 7.15 4.86
C GLY A 67 4.70 6.67 5.31
N SER A 68 5.38 5.88 4.49
CA SER A 68 6.75 5.44 4.77
C SER A 68 7.75 6.48 4.27
N LEU A 69 8.65 6.95 5.14
CA LEU A 69 9.61 8.01 4.81
C LEU A 69 10.96 7.42 4.37
N HIS A 70 11.41 7.84 3.19
CA HIS A 70 12.61 7.35 2.52
C HIS A 70 13.50 8.50 2.04
N GLY A 71 14.71 8.15 1.60
CA GLY A 71 15.64 9.06 0.94
C GLY A 71 16.43 8.35 -0.15
N GLY A 72 16.84 9.14 -1.15
CA GLY A 72 17.51 8.71 -2.36
C GLY A 72 16.89 9.30 -3.62
N ALA A 73 15.63 9.76 -3.53
CA ALA A 73 14.93 10.51 -4.57
C ALA A 73 14.15 11.69 -3.97
N LEU A 74 13.42 12.42 -4.81
CA LEU A 74 12.48 13.44 -4.38
C LEU A 74 11.15 13.24 -5.13
N VAL A 75 10.28 12.40 -4.59
CA VAL A 75 9.02 11.97 -5.21
C VAL A 75 8.09 11.30 -4.18
N ALA A 76 6.78 11.43 -4.38
CA ALA A 76 5.80 10.58 -3.70
C ALA A 76 5.45 9.38 -4.59
N SER A 77 5.87 8.18 -4.19
CA SER A 77 5.60 6.92 -4.88
C SER A 77 4.36 6.26 -4.31
N TYR A 78 3.48 5.75 -5.17
CA TYR A 78 2.22 5.12 -4.77
C TYR A 78 2.00 3.73 -5.38
N PRO A 79 1.13 2.90 -4.77
CA PRO A 79 0.87 1.53 -5.22
C PRO A 79 0.43 1.37 -6.68
N PHE A 80 0.68 0.20 -7.27
CA PHE A 80 1.49 -0.88 -6.71
C PHE A 80 2.99 -0.67 -6.95
N ASP A 81 3.80 -1.17 -6.02
CA ASP A 81 5.25 -1.21 -6.12
C ASP A 81 5.74 -2.35 -7.03
N ASN A 82 4.97 -3.42 -7.20
CA ASN A 82 5.34 -4.57 -8.01
C ASN A 82 4.39 -4.82 -9.20
N THR A 83 4.83 -5.65 -10.15
CA THR A 83 4.01 -6.09 -11.30
C THR A 83 3.97 -7.62 -11.38
N PRO A 84 2.95 -8.21 -12.03
CA PRO A 84 2.88 -9.66 -12.28
C PRO A 84 4.02 -10.19 -13.14
N SER A 85 4.58 -9.34 -14.02
CA SER A 85 5.63 -9.71 -14.98
C SER A 85 7.03 -9.34 -14.51
N ALA A 86 7.20 -8.94 -13.25
CA ALA A 86 8.49 -8.58 -12.69
C ALA A 86 9.36 -9.84 -12.49
N SER A 87 10.09 -10.26 -13.52
CA SER A 87 11.12 -11.29 -13.35
C SER A 87 12.24 -10.76 -12.42
N PRO A 88 12.71 -11.54 -11.43
CA PRO A 88 13.86 -11.17 -10.60
C PRO A 88 15.11 -10.82 -11.45
N LEU A 89 15.26 -11.44 -12.62
CA LEU A 89 16.34 -11.14 -13.57
C LEU A 89 16.20 -9.74 -14.18
N ASN A 90 14.98 -9.26 -14.44
CA ASN A 90 14.76 -7.91 -14.99
C ASN A 90 15.12 -6.81 -13.98
N ALA A 91 14.93 -7.06 -12.68
CA ALA A 91 15.40 -6.18 -11.61
C ALA A 91 16.93 -6.11 -11.53
N VAL A 92 17.62 -7.21 -11.83
CA VAL A 92 19.10 -7.28 -11.84
C VAL A 92 19.69 -6.54 -13.05
N PHE A 93 19.08 -6.66 -14.23
CA PHE A 93 19.59 -6.03 -15.46
C PHE A 93 19.00 -4.65 -15.77
N GLN A 94 18.13 -4.10 -14.90
CA GLN A 94 17.39 -2.84 -15.12
C GLN A 94 16.67 -2.78 -16.49
N ARG A 95 16.27 -3.94 -17.03
CA ARG A 95 15.54 -4.05 -18.29
C ARG A 95 14.03 -4.09 -18.02
N TYR A 96 13.52 -3.04 -17.41
CA TYR A 96 12.08 -2.85 -17.21
C TYR A 96 11.57 -1.79 -18.16
N SER A 97 10.43 -2.08 -18.82
CA SER A 97 9.63 -1.03 -19.43
C SER A 97 8.85 -0.35 -18.30
N PRO A 98 8.84 0.99 -18.19
CA PRO A 98 8.13 1.72 -17.15
C PRO A 98 6.61 1.59 -17.37
N THR A 99 6.03 0.49 -16.88
CA THR A 99 4.60 0.20 -17.00
C THR A 99 3.95 0.31 -15.62
N PRO A 100 2.97 1.21 -15.44
CA PRO A 100 2.23 1.32 -14.20
C PRO A 100 1.52 0.02 -13.81
N SER A 101 1.55 -0.30 -12.51
CA SER A 101 0.73 -1.36 -11.91
C SER A 101 -0.41 -0.72 -11.13
N ILE A 102 -1.60 -0.72 -11.72
CA ILE A 102 -2.74 0.09 -11.27
C ILE A 102 -3.47 -0.60 -10.13
N ALA A 103 -3.59 0.10 -9.00
CA ALA A 103 -4.39 -0.35 -7.86
C ALA A 103 -5.89 -0.06 -8.07
N PRO A 104 -6.79 -0.84 -7.44
CA PRO A 104 -8.24 -0.54 -7.47
C PRO A 104 -8.62 0.86 -6.95
N ASP A 105 -7.75 1.48 -6.13
CA ASP A 105 -7.88 2.84 -5.61
C ASP A 105 -6.82 3.81 -6.19
N ASP A 106 -6.37 3.61 -7.43
CA ASP A 106 -5.35 4.45 -8.08
C ASP A 106 -5.71 5.95 -8.06
N ASP A 107 -6.99 6.29 -8.22
CA ASP A 107 -7.48 7.66 -8.12
C ASP A 107 -7.18 8.30 -6.75
N VAL A 108 -7.46 7.57 -5.67
CA VAL A 108 -7.20 8.00 -4.31
C VAL A 108 -5.69 8.06 -4.04
N PHE A 109 -4.93 7.04 -4.46
CA PHE A 109 -3.48 7.02 -4.28
C PHE A 109 -2.78 8.16 -5.01
N ARG A 110 -3.16 8.45 -6.25
CA ARG A 110 -2.66 9.61 -6.99
C ARG A 110 -3.00 10.91 -6.28
N HIS A 111 -4.23 11.06 -5.78
CA HIS A 111 -4.63 12.22 -4.99
C HIS A 111 -3.78 12.38 -3.73
N LEU A 112 -3.62 11.32 -2.94
CA LEU A 112 -2.80 11.30 -1.72
C LEU A 112 -1.35 11.72 -2.00
N SER A 113 -0.75 11.20 -3.08
CA SER A 113 0.60 11.59 -3.50
C SER A 113 0.67 13.04 -3.97
N LEU A 114 -0.34 13.53 -4.70
CA LEU A 114 -0.42 14.93 -5.13
C LEU A 114 -0.57 15.88 -3.96
N VAL A 115 -1.39 15.54 -2.96
CA VAL A 115 -1.54 16.35 -1.73
C VAL A 115 -0.19 16.55 -1.07
N TYR A 116 0.63 15.50 -0.94
CA TYR A 116 1.97 15.65 -0.38
C TYR A 116 2.88 16.46 -1.30
N SER A 117 3.00 16.07 -2.57
CA SER A 117 3.95 16.64 -3.52
C SER A 117 3.73 18.13 -3.79
N THR A 118 2.48 18.55 -3.93
CA THR A 118 2.10 19.94 -4.23
C THR A 118 2.26 20.87 -3.03
N ASN A 119 2.13 20.35 -1.80
CA ASN A 119 2.36 21.10 -0.57
C ASN A 119 3.81 21.05 -0.09
N HIS A 120 4.64 20.18 -0.68
CA HIS A 120 6.08 20.16 -0.43
C HIS A 120 6.76 21.26 -1.24
N ALA A 121 7.75 21.94 -0.65
CA ALA A 121 8.34 23.16 -1.22
C ALA A 121 8.93 23.01 -2.65
N LYS A 122 9.32 21.80 -3.06
CA LYS A 122 10.01 21.55 -4.35
C LYS A 122 9.64 20.26 -5.08
N MET A 123 8.82 19.38 -4.51
CA MET A 123 8.61 18.03 -5.06
C MET A 123 7.80 18.10 -6.36
N SER A 124 6.68 18.82 -6.34
CA SER A 124 5.83 19.06 -7.52
C SER A 124 6.51 19.78 -8.68
N ARG A 125 7.60 20.52 -8.41
CA ARG A 125 8.39 21.23 -9.43
C ARG A 125 9.26 20.29 -10.28
N GLY A 126 9.24 18.98 -10.02
CA GLY A 126 10.03 18.00 -10.76
C GLY A 126 11.53 18.14 -10.54
N VAL A 127 11.95 18.68 -9.39
CA VAL A 127 13.38 18.79 -9.05
C VAL A 127 13.93 17.38 -8.86
N SER A 128 14.62 16.86 -9.87
CA SER A 128 15.17 15.51 -9.82
C SER A 128 16.53 15.50 -9.13
N CYS A 129 16.80 14.38 -8.45
CA CYS A 129 18.14 14.05 -8.01
C CYS A 129 18.97 13.67 -9.24
N ARG A 130 20.21 14.18 -9.36
CA ARG A 130 21.23 13.78 -10.36
C ARG A 130 20.68 13.38 -11.74
N SER A 131 20.49 14.31 -12.67
CA SER A 131 20.20 14.07 -14.10
C SER A 131 19.14 13.00 -14.43
N HIS A 132 18.31 12.58 -13.48
CA HIS A 132 17.18 11.71 -13.74
C HIS A 132 16.07 12.52 -14.40
N VAL A 133 15.26 11.84 -15.22
CA VAL A 133 14.04 12.41 -15.77
C VAL A 133 13.18 12.90 -14.60
N PRO A 134 12.75 14.17 -14.60
CA PRO A 134 11.83 14.71 -13.60
C PRO A 134 10.58 13.85 -13.44
N PHE A 135 10.16 13.64 -12.19
CA PHE A 135 8.84 13.08 -11.91
C PHE A 135 7.79 14.15 -12.16
N LYS A 136 6.91 13.92 -13.14
CA LYS A 136 5.80 14.82 -13.43
C LYS A 136 4.93 14.98 -12.18
N ASP A 137 4.65 16.23 -11.82
CA ASP A 137 3.89 16.60 -10.62
C ASP A 137 4.49 16.06 -9.30
N GLY A 138 5.75 15.61 -9.31
CA GLY A 138 6.44 15.04 -8.16
C GLY A 138 5.86 13.74 -7.62
N ILE A 139 5.12 12.99 -8.44
CA ILE A 139 4.53 11.69 -8.09
C ILE A 139 4.95 10.59 -9.06
N THR A 140 4.88 9.33 -8.63
CA THR A 140 5.09 8.18 -9.51
C THR A 140 4.34 6.95 -9.02
N ASN A 141 3.86 6.11 -9.94
CA ASN A 141 3.50 4.73 -9.59
C ASN A 141 4.80 3.96 -9.28
N GLY A 142 4.81 3.15 -8.23
CA GLY A 142 6.01 2.45 -7.76
C GLY A 142 6.59 1.51 -8.81
N ALA A 143 5.74 0.66 -9.38
CA ALA A 143 6.15 -0.27 -10.43
C ALA A 143 6.61 0.43 -11.73
N ALA A 144 5.99 1.56 -12.09
CA ALA A 144 6.42 2.35 -13.24
C ALA A 144 7.81 2.98 -13.04
N TRP A 145 8.17 3.29 -11.79
CA TRP A 145 9.50 3.80 -11.46
C TRP A 145 10.53 2.68 -11.45
N TYR A 146 10.32 1.65 -10.62
CA TYR A 146 11.03 0.39 -10.68
C TYR A 146 10.26 -0.69 -9.90
N PRO A 147 10.03 -1.89 -10.46
CA PRO A 147 9.34 -2.95 -9.73
C PRO A 147 10.05 -3.38 -8.45
N LEU A 148 9.29 -3.52 -7.37
CA LEU A 148 9.75 -3.77 -6.02
C LEU A 148 8.91 -4.87 -5.37
N THR A 149 9.52 -6.05 -5.21
CA THR A 149 8.87 -7.20 -4.55
C THR A 149 8.99 -7.14 -3.03
N GLY A 150 7.86 -7.36 -2.34
CA GLY A 150 7.79 -7.50 -0.88
C GLY A 150 7.93 -6.18 -0.12
N GLY A 151 7.37 -5.12 -0.68
CA GLY A 151 7.32 -3.79 -0.07
C GLY A 151 6.28 -3.68 1.04
N MET A 152 6.55 -2.81 2.02
CA MET A 152 5.62 -2.52 3.12
C MET A 152 4.36 -1.78 2.62
N GLN A 153 4.51 -0.97 1.59
CA GLN A 153 3.45 -0.14 1.01
C GLN A 153 2.29 -0.99 0.47
N ASP A 154 2.59 -1.94 -0.41
CA ASP A 154 1.58 -2.85 -0.98
C ASP A 154 1.00 -3.79 0.09
N TYR A 155 1.81 -4.19 1.08
CA TYR A 155 1.36 -5.02 2.20
C TYR A 155 0.26 -4.32 3.03
N ASN A 156 0.47 -3.05 3.40
CA ASN A 156 -0.50 -2.25 4.16
C ASN A 156 -1.87 -2.21 3.46
N TYR A 157 -1.87 -1.94 2.15
CA TYR A 157 -3.10 -1.77 1.40
C TYR A 157 -3.84 -3.09 1.17
N LEU A 158 -3.13 -4.14 0.74
CA LEU A 158 -3.76 -5.40 0.34
C LEU A 158 -4.18 -6.30 1.50
N TRP A 159 -3.42 -6.30 2.61
CA TRP A 159 -3.74 -7.15 3.76
C TRP A 159 -4.60 -6.46 4.81
N HIS A 160 -4.47 -5.14 4.96
CA HIS A 160 -5.08 -4.40 6.07
C HIS A 160 -5.91 -3.19 5.64
N GLY A 161 -5.91 -2.84 4.35
CA GLY A 161 -6.66 -1.70 3.82
C GLY A 161 -6.14 -0.32 4.18
N CYS A 162 -4.99 -0.26 4.86
CA CYS A 162 -4.30 0.97 5.16
C CYS A 162 -3.69 1.53 3.86
N MET A 163 -4.09 2.74 3.48
CA MET A 163 -3.52 3.39 2.31
C MET A 163 -2.14 3.96 2.66
N GLU A 164 -1.08 3.23 2.29
CA GLU A 164 0.30 3.69 2.44
C GLU A 164 0.86 4.20 1.12
N ILE A 165 1.59 5.32 1.17
CA ILE A 165 2.47 5.77 0.08
C ILE A 165 3.91 5.88 0.59
N THR A 166 4.87 5.81 -0.32
CA THR A 166 6.30 5.98 -0.02
C THR A 166 6.72 7.40 -0.36
N LEU A 167 7.25 8.11 0.62
CA LEU A 167 7.68 9.49 0.50
C LEU A 167 9.20 9.56 0.45
N GLU A 168 9.76 9.79 -0.74
CA GLU A 168 11.20 10.04 -0.92
C GLU A 168 11.48 11.53 -0.70
N LEU A 169 12.06 11.87 0.45
CA LEU A 169 12.12 13.25 0.94
C LEU A 169 13.39 14.01 0.54
N SER A 170 14.43 13.29 0.13
CA SER A 170 15.75 13.86 -0.05
C SER A 170 16.59 13.09 -1.05
N CYS A 171 17.30 13.81 -1.91
CA CYS A 171 18.33 13.21 -2.75
C CYS A 171 19.50 12.67 -1.91
N CYS A 172 19.91 13.43 -0.90
CA CYS A 172 20.91 13.00 0.07
C CYS A 172 20.24 12.12 1.12
N LYS A 173 20.59 10.83 1.17
CA LYS A 173 20.03 9.88 2.13
C LYS A 173 20.36 10.22 3.58
N TYR A 174 21.53 10.81 3.81
CA TYR A 174 22.01 11.21 5.13
C TYR A 174 22.61 12.63 5.06
N PRO A 175 21.74 13.67 5.04
CA PRO A 175 22.18 15.05 4.93
C PRO A 175 22.88 15.52 6.20
N PRO A 176 23.75 16.55 6.12
CA PRO A 176 24.37 17.14 7.30
C PRO A 176 23.32 17.78 8.22
N ALA A 177 23.58 17.75 9.54
CA ALA A 177 22.64 18.22 10.56
C ALA A 177 22.16 19.67 10.37
N HIS A 178 23.01 20.55 9.83
CA HIS A 178 22.65 21.95 9.59
C HIS A 178 21.59 22.14 8.50
N GLU A 179 21.35 21.13 7.64
CA GLU A 179 20.27 21.17 6.64
C GLU A 179 18.92 20.70 7.21
N LEU A 180 18.88 20.05 8.38
CA LEU A 180 17.63 19.50 8.94
C LEU A 180 16.51 20.54 9.13
N PRO A 181 16.77 21.79 9.59
CA PRO A 181 15.74 22.81 9.66
C PRO A 181 15.10 23.13 8.29
N LYS A 182 15.89 23.04 7.21
CA LYS A 182 15.39 23.22 5.85
C LYS A 182 14.54 22.05 5.39
N TYR A 183 14.94 20.81 5.67
CA TYR A 183 14.10 19.63 5.37
C TYR A 183 12.78 19.69 6.13
N TRP A 184 12.79 20.13 7.39
CA TRP A 184 11.55 20.36 8.14
C TRP A 184 10.66 21.40 7.46
N ALA A 185 11.21 22.59 7.15
CA ALA A 185 10.46 23.65 6.50
C ALA A 185 9.87 23.23 5.13
N ASP A 186 10.63 22.45 4.35
CA ASP A 186 10.21 21.94 3.04
C ASP A 186 9.03 20.94 3.16
N ASN A 187 8.92 20.20 4.27
CA ASN A 187 7.99 19.07 4.45
C ASN A 187 6.83 19.35 5.42
N GLN A 188 6.93 20.34 6.31
CA GLN A 188 5.97 20.55 7.40
C GLN A 188 4.52 20.66 6.91
N GLN A 189 4.27 21.51 5.91
CA GLN A 189 2.93 21.70 5.37
C GLN A 189 2.42 20.43 4.66
N ALA A 190 3.27 19.76 3.88
CA ALA A 190 2.93 18.52 3.19
C ALA A 190 2.53 17.41 4.17
N LEU A 191 3.28 17.23 5.25
CA LEU A 191 2.98 16.24 6.30
C LEU A 191 1.62 16.51 6.94
N ILE A 192 1.33 17.76 7.31
CA ILE A 192 0.05 18.13 7.95
C ILE A 192 -1.12 17.89 6.99
N LYS A 193 -0.99 18.35 5.74
CA LYS A 193 -2.03 18.18 4.72
C LYS A 193 -2.26 16.71 4.39
N TYR A 194 -1.20 15.92 4.30
CA TYR A 194 -1.29 14.48 4.08
C TYR A 194 -2.02 13.78 5.23
N LEU A 195 -1.66 14.06 6.48
CA LEU A 195 -2.32 13.47 7.64
C LEU A 195 -3.82 13.80 7.71
N ALA A 196 -4.22 15.00 7.27
CA ALA A 196 -5.62 15.41 7.23
C ALA A 196 -6.47 14.55 6.26
N GLU A 197 -5.87 13.94 5.24
CA GLU A 197 -6.58 13.07 4.29
C GLU A 197 -7.10 11.78 4.94
N ALA A 198 -6.62 11.42 6.14
CA ALA A 198 -7.18 10.31 6.92
C ALA A 198 -8.66 10.53 7.30
N HIS A 199 -9.14 11.78 7.25
CA HIS A 199 -10.53 12.16 7.55
C HIS A 199 -11.41 12.31 6.30
N ARG A 200 -10.91 12.00 5.10
CA ARG A 200 -11.69 12.06 3.86
C ARG A 200 -12.49 10.77 3.66
N GLY A 201 -13.57 10.86 2.89
CA GLY A 201 -14.26 9.70 2.32
C GLY A 201 -15.50 9.33 3.12
N ALA A 202 -15.59 8.09 3.56
CA ALA A 202 -16.70 7.60 4.38
C ALA A 202 -16.20 6.85 5.61
N HIS A 203 -16.95 6.94 6.70
CA HIS A 203 -16.73 6.13 7.89
C HIS A 203 -18.06 5.86 8.58
N GLY A 204 -18.09 4.87 9.46
CA GLY A 204 -19.26 4.60 10.27
C GLY A 204 -19.19 3.24 10.92
N PHE A 205 -20.37 2.71 11.24
CA PHE A 205 -20.51 1.47 11.98
C PHE A 205 -21.33 0.45 11.21
N VAL A 206 -20.94 -0.82 11.32
CA VAL A 206 -21.77 -1.97 10.96
C VAL A 206 -22.32 -2.57 12.25
N MET A 207 -23.64 -2.51 12.40
CA MET A 207 -24.37 -3.00 13.57
C MET A 207 -25.37 -4.10 13.16
N ASP A 208 -25.77 -4.94 14.10
CA ASP A 208 -26.91 -5.86 13.92
C ASP A 208 -28.26 -5.14 14.19
N GLU A 209 -29.37 -5.85 13.96
CA GLU A 209 -30.72 -5.34 14.24
C GLU A 209 -31.00 -5.00 15.71
N ASN A 210 -30.15 -5.47 16.64
CA ASN A 210 -30.25 -5.21 18.08
C ASN A 210 -29.33 -4.06 18.54
N GLY A 211 -28.56 -3.45 17.63
CA GLY A 211 -27.60 -2.39 17.92
C GLY A 211 -26.25 -2.88 18.43
N ASN A 212 -25.94 -4.17 18.33
CA ASN A 212 -24.62 -4.71 18.65
C ASN A 212 -23.64 -4.51 17.47
N PRO A 213 -22.35 -4.26 17.75
CA PRO A 213 -21.34 -4.16 16.70
C PRO A 213 -21.09 -5.49 16.01
N VAL A 214 -21.00 -5.46 14.67
CA VAL A 214 -20.60 -6.63 13.88
C VAL A 214 -19.10 -6.54 13.61
N GLU A 215 -18.33 -7.29 14.40
CA GLU A 215 -16.89 -7.44 14.23
C GLU A 215 -16.55 -8.19 12.94
N ARG A 216 -15.49 -7.76 12.24
CA ARG A 216 -14.95 -8.40 11.03
C ARG A 216 -15.98 -8.58 9.91
N ALA A 217 -16.96 -7.69 9.80
CA ALA A 217 -17.80 -7.58 8.62
C ALA A 217 -16.92 -7.19 7.43
N ALA A 218 -17.01 -7.93 6.33
CA ALA A 218 -16.34 -7.61 5.09
C ALA A 218 -17.02 -6.41 4.43
N VAL A 219 -16.25 -5.36 4.18
CA VAL A 219 -16.67 -4.09 3.60
C VAL A 219 -15.91 -3.89 2.29
N ARG A 220 -16.64 -3.75 1.18
CA ARG A 220 -16.06 -3.56 -0.15
C ARG A 220 -16.80 -2.49 -0.93
N VAL A 221 -16.07 -1.56 -1.53
CA VAL A 221 -16.65 -0.59 -2.47
C VAL A 221 -16.81 -1.28 -3.82
N LYS A 222 -18.03 -1.33 -4.34
CA LYS A 222 -18.31 -1.99 -5.62
C LYS A 222 -17.49 -1.34 -6.74
N GLY A 223 -16.85 -2.17 -7.56
CA GLY A 223 -15.91 -1.73 -8.59
C GLY A 223 -14.46 -1.58 -8.10
N ARG A 224 -14.19 -1.73 -6.80
CA ARG A 224 -12.84 -1.81 -6.23
C ARG A 224 -12.62 -3.21 -5.65
N ASP A 225 -11.74 -4.00 -6.28
CA ASP A 225 -11.51 -5.40 -5.90
C ASP A 225 -10.54 -5.54 -4.73
N VAL A 226 -10.88 -4.90 -3.61
CA VAL A 226 -10.19 -5.05 -2.32
C VAL A 226 -11.23 -5.02 -1.21
N THR A 227 -11.12 -5.98 -0.30
CA THR A 227 -12.04 -6.14 0.83
C THR A 227 -11.37 -5.73 2.13
N TYR A 228 -12.10 -4.98 2.95
CA TYR A 228 -11.68 -4.52 4.26
C TYR A 228 -12.58 -5.10 5.33
N HIS A 229 -12.19 -4.98 6.60
CA HIS A 229 -12.96 -5.54 7.70
C HIS A 229 -13.24 -4.48 8.75
N THR A 230 -14.38 -4.59 9.42
CA THR A 230 -14.70 -3.75 10.57
C THR A 230 -13.90 -4.11 11.82
N THR A 231 -13.71 -3.15 12.72
CA THR A 231 -13.12 -3.37 14.04
C THR A 231 -14.03 -4.23 14.92
N LYS A 232 -13.54 -4.59 16.12
CA LYS A 232 -14.36 -5.19 17.20
C LYS A 232 -15.57 -4.35 17.63
N TYR A 233 -15.59 -3.06 17.28
CA TYR A 233 -16.70 -2.14 17.55
C TYR A 233 -17.56 -1.90 16.30
N GLY A 234 -17.37 -2.69 15.24
CA GLY A 234 -18.11 -2.54 13.99
C GLY A 234 -17.66 -1.33 13.17
N GLU A 235 -16.60 -0.63 13.56
CA GLU A 235 -16.17 0.59 12.89
C GLU A 235 -15.49 0.29 11.55
N PHE A 236 -15.67 1.18 10.58
CA PHE A 236 -14.88 1.19 9.35
C PHE A 236 -14.58 2.61 8.90
N TRP A 237 -13.50 2.75 8.13
CA TRP A 237 -13.09 3.98 7.46
C TRP A 237 -12.64 3.67 6.05
N ARG A 238 -12.98 4.55 5.12
CA ARG A 238 -12.63 4.43 3.72
C ARG A 238 -12.34 5.79 3.13
N ILE A 239 -11.08 6.03 2.79
CA ILE A 239 -10.69 7.22 2.03
C ILE A 239 -11.18 7.06 0.59
N LEU A 240 -11.98 8.01 0.15
CA LEU A 240 -12.58 8.06 -1.18
C LEU A 240 -12.59 9.51 -1.66
N LEU A 241 -12.47 9.69 -2.97
CA LEU A 241 -12.67 11.00 -3.58
C LEU A 241 -14.17 11.34 -3.66
N PRO A 242 -14.54 12.61 -3.92
CA PRO A 242 -15.94 12.96 -4.12
C PRO A 242 -16.57 12.16 -5.27
N GLY A 243 -17.74 11.58 -5.03
CA GLY A 243 -18.39 10.68 -5.97
C GLY A 243 -19.57 9.90 -5.37
N ASN A 244 -20.26 9.17 -6.24
CA ASN A 244 -21.34 8.26 -5.86
C ASN A 244 -20.78 6.83 -5.80
N TYR A 245 -21.04 6.15 -4.70
CA TYR A 245 -20.50 4.83 -4.42
C TYR A 245 -21.58 3.87 -3.95
N ARG A 246 -21.22 2.59 -3.97
CA ARG A 246 -22.05 1.49 -3.47
C ARG A 246 -21.17 0.58 -2.63
N LEU A 247 -21.59 0.34 -1.40
CA LEU A 247 -20.88 -0.45 -0.41
C LEU A 247 -21.52 -1.83 -0.29
N ASP A 248 -20.76 -2.88 -0.60
CA ASP A 248 -21.12 -4.26 -0.28
C ASP A 248 -20.64 -4.56 1.14
N VAL A 249 -21.55 -4.92 2.03
CA VAL A 249 -21.25 -5.32 3.41
C VAL A 249 -21.77 -6.73 3.68
N SER A 250 -20.91 -7.61 4.17
CA SER A 250 -21.29 -9.00 4.49
C SER A 250 -20.58 -9.51 5.73
N ALA A 251 -21.24 -10.37 6.50
CA ALA A 251 -20.69 -11.00 7.69
C ALA A 251 -21.27 -12.40 7.87
N GLU A 252 -20.56 -13.29 8.58
CA GLU A 252 -21.05 -14.65 8.85
C GLU A 252 -22.32 -14.60 9.69
N GLY A 253 -23.35 -15.33 9.25
CA GLY A 253 -24.65 -15.35 9.92
C GLY A 253 -25.59 -14.20 9.57
N TYR A 254 -25.18 -13.26 8.70
CA TYR A 254 -26.02 -12.12 8.28
C TYR A 254 -26.36 -12.17 6.79
N ILE A 255 -27.47 -11.55 6.42
CA ILE A 255 -27.84 -11.30 5.02
C ILE A 255 -26.96 -10.16 4.50
N PRO A 256 -26.21 -10.35 3.40
CA PRO A 256 -25.41 -9.27 2.80
C PRO A 256 -26.26 -8.05 2.45
N GLN A 257 -25.70 -6.87 2.68
CA GLN A 257 -26.33 -5.59 2.37
C GLN A 257 -25.53 -4.85 1.30
N GLU A 258 -26.25 -4.13 0.46
CA GLU A 258 -25.68 -3.23 -0.54
C GLU A 258 -26.26 -1.83 -0.28
N VAL A 259 -25.39 -0.85 0.00
CA VAL A 259 -25.81 0.49 0.42
C VAL A 259 -25.19 1.54 -0.50
N GLU A 260 -26.02 2.39 -1.08
CA GLU A 260 -25.56 3.55 -1.86
C GLU A 260 -25.24 4.72 -0.94
N PHE A 261 -24.16 5.43 -1.24
CA PHE A 261 -23.75 6.61 -0.49
C PHE A 261 -23.00 7.59 -1.38
N VAL A 262 -22.97 8.85 -0.95
CA VAL A 262 -22.29 9.94 -1.67
C VAL A 262 -21.15 10.44 -0.79
N VAL A 263 -19.98 10.61 -1.40
CA VAL A 263 -18.86 11.34 -0.79
C VAL A 263 -18.85 12.73 -1.41
N ILE A 264 -18.93 13.75 -0.57
CA ILE A 264 -18.80 15.15 -0.98
C ILE A 264 -17.41 15.65 -0.63
N ASP A 265 -16.99 16.75 -1.25
CA ASP A 265 -15.72 17.35 -0.87
C ASP A 265 -15.80 17.93 0.56
N SER A 266 -14.65 18.08 1.22
CA SER A 266 -14.44 18.71 2.54
C SER A 266 -15.06 18.05 3.79
N HIS A 267 -16.00 17.11 3.69
CA HIS A 267 -16.60 16.44 4.86
C HIS A 267 -16.68 14.93 4.66
N PRO A 268 -16.23 14.11 5.62
CA PRO A 268 -16.47 12.67 5.56
C PRO A 268 -17.95 12.35 5.68
N THR A 269 -18.38 11.36 4.91
CA THR A 269 -19.74 10.82 4.97
C THR A 269 -19.84 9.82 6.13
N LEU A 270 -20.71 10.12 7.10
CA LEU A 270 -21.11 9.14 8.13
C LEU A 270 -22.08 8.13 7.50
N LEU A 271 -21.68 6.86 7.45
CA LEU A 271 -22.43 5.76 6.85
C LEU A 271 -22.56 4.60 7.84
N ASN A 272 -23.72 4.50 8.47
CA ASN A 272 -24.05 3.36 9.33
C ASN A 272 -24.81 2.31 8.52
N VAL A 273 -24.45 1.05 8.70
CA VAL A 273 -25.06 -0.09 8.02
C VAL A 273 -25.60 -1.05 9.07
N THR A 274 -26.86 -1.43 8.93
CA THR A 274 -27.48 -2.47 9.77
C THR A 274 -27.54 -3.76 8.98
N LEU A 275 -26.91 -4.81 9.49
CA LEU A 275 -27.06 -6.16 8.96
C LEU A 275 -28.21 -6.87 9.68
N HIS A 276 -28.90 -7.73 8.95
CA HIS A 276 -29.99 -8.56 9.50
C HIS A 276 -29.57 -10.02 9.55
N SER A 277 -29.90 -10.71 10.65
CA SER A 277 -29.64 -12.14 10.80
C SER A 277 -30.21 -12.95 9.63
N ALA A 278 -29.37 -13.84 9.06
CA ALA A 278 -29.83 -14.80 8.07
C ALA A 278 -30.71 -15.87 8.75
N LYS A 279 -31.91 -16.11 8.21
CA LYS A 279 -32.75 -17.22 8.69
C LYS A 279 -31.98 -18.53 8.54
N ARG A 280 -32.04 -19.37 9.58
CA ARG A 280 -31.50 -20.74 9.55
C ARG A 280 -32.22 -21.49 8.44
N ILE A 281 -31.50 -21.92 7.40
CA ILE A 281 -32.05 -22.87 6.44
C ILE A 281 -32.06 -24.21 7.17
N ASP A 282 -33.25 -24.77 7.42
CA ASP A 282 -33.38 -26.09 8.04
C ASP A 282 -32.48 -27.09 7.28
N ASN A 283 -31.50 -27.67 7.99
CA ASN A 283 -30.45 -28.57 7.52
C ASN A 283 -29.28 -28.01 6.67
N GLY A 284 -29.04 -26.70 6.63
CA GLY A 284 -27.84 -26.10 6.01
C GLY A 284 -27.13 -25.10 6.94
N GLY A 285 -25.79 -25.13 7.01
CA GLY A 285 -24.99 -24.22 7.84
C GLY A 285 -25.23 -22.73 7.56
N TYR A 286 -24.78 -21.87 8.47
CA TYR A 286 -24.87 -20.40 8.34
C TYR A 286 -24.33 -19.90 7.00
N TYR A 287 -24.86 -18.77 6.50
CA TYR A 287 -24.22 -18.04 5.41
C TYR A 287 -22.78 -17.73 5.83
N ARG A 288 -21.83 -18.37 5.13
CA ARG A 288 -20.40 -18.15 5.31
C ARG A 288 -19.92 -17.24 4.18
N PRO A 289 -19.52 -16.00 4.49
CA PRO A 289 -18.72 -15.21 3.58
C PRO A 289 -17.52 -16.04 3.12
N LEU A 290 -17.14 -15.89 1.84
CA LEU A 290 -15.88 -16.46 1.38
C LEU A 290 -14.77 -15.96 2.30
N ALA A 291 -13.95 -16.89 2.82
CA ALA A 291 -12.77 -16.53 3.58
C ALA A 291 -11.99 -15.47 2.79
N PRO A 292 -11.46 -14.41 3.44
CA PRO A 292 -10.69 -13.39 2.76
C PRO A 292 -9.54 -14.09 2.05
N ARG A 293 -9.66 -14.23 0.73
CA ARG A 293 -8.55 -14.59 -0.11
C ARG A 293 -7.75 -13.31 -0.27
N PRO A 294 -6.41 -13.34 -0.15
CA PRO A 294 -5.64 -12.32 -0.84
C PRO A 294 -6.19 -12.25 -2.27
N PRO A 295 -6.31 -11.04 -2.86
CA PRO A 295 -6.89 -10.93 -4.19
C PRO A 295 -6.25 -11.96 -5.14
N PRO A 296 -6.99 -12.53 -6.09
CA PRO A 296 -6.41 -13.52 -6.98
C PRO A 296 -5.23 -12.88 -7.72
N ALA A 297 -4.07 -13.54 -7.72
CA ALA A 297 -2.96 -13.11 -8.56
C ALA A 297 -3.48 -12.93 -10.00
N PRO A 298 -3.17 -11.81 -10.68
CA PRO A 298 -3.67 -11.58 -12.03
C PRO A 298 -3.26 -12.74 -12.95
N ALA A 299 -4.19 -13.12 -13.83
CA ALA A 299 -3.99 -14.23 -14.73
C ALA A 299 -2.69 -14.04 -15.54
N PRO A 300 -1.89 -15.10 -15.75
CA PRO A 300 -0.69 -15.00 -16.57
C PRO A 300 -1.08 -14.51 -17.96
N GLY A 301 -0.49 -13.40 -18.39
CA GLY A 301 -0.70 -12.87 -19.73
C GLY A 301 -0.37 -13.91 -20.80
N PHE A 302 -1.06 -13.83 -21.93
CA PHE A 302 -1.03 -14.75 -23.08
C PHE A 302 0.38 -15.13 -23.60
N PHE A 303 1.42 -14.38 -23.22
CA PHE A 303 2.81 -14.63 -23.60
C PHE A 303 3.54 -15.68 -22.74
N ALA A 304 3.03 -16.04 -21.55
CA ALA A 304 3.65 -17.06 -20.69
C ALA A 304 3.54 -18.49 -21.27
N SER A 305 2.58 -18.72 -22.18
CA SER A 305 2.41 -20.00 -22.86
C SER A 305 3.49 -20.27 -23.91
N ILE A 306 4.08 -19.21 -24.49
CA ILE A 306 5.05 -19.36 -25.58
C ILE A 306 6.45 -19.69 -25.03
N THR A 307 6.79 -19.19 -23.84
CA THR A 307 8.07 -19.48 -23.18
C THR A 307 8.18 -20.93 -22.68
N ASN A 308 7.06 -21.54 -22.25
CA ASN A 308 7.06 -22.94 -21.82
C ASN A 308 7.25 -23.92 -22.99
N SER A 309 6.80 -23.58 -24.20
CA SER A 309 7.06 -24.39 -25.40
C SER A 309 8.51 -24.31 -25.85
N PHE A 310 9.19 -23.17 -25.67
CA PHE A 310 10.61 -23.04 -26.02
C PHE A 310 11.56 -23.73 -25.02
N GLN A 311 11.26 -23.70 -23.71
CA GLN A 311 12.07 -24.42 -22.71
C GLN A 311 12.00 -25.94 -22.87
N ASN A 312 10.85 -26.49 -23.28
CA ASN A 312 10.74 -27.92 -23.57
C ASN A 312 11.45 -28.34 -24.86
N LEU A 313 11.63 -27.43 -25.83
CA LEU A 313 12.35 -27.73 -27.06
C LEU A 313 13.87 -27.79 -26.85
N VAL A 314 14.42 -26.90 -26.01
CA VAL A 314 15.87 -26.81 -25.76
C VAL A 314 16.38 -27.97 -24.89
N ASN A 315 15.58 -28.46 -23.93
CA ASN A 315 15.96 -29.60 -23.09
C ASN A 315 15.95 -30.95 -23.82
N ASN A 316 15.28 -31.05 -24.97
CA ASN A 316 15.28 -32.29 -25.78
C ASN A 316 16.38 -32.34 -26.85
N PHE A 317 17.13 -31.24 -27.07
CA PHE A 317 18.11 -31.16 -28.15
C PHE A 317 19.58 -31.16 -27.70
N LEU A 318 19.86 -31.10 -26.39
CA LEU A 318 21.22 -31.10 -25.83
C LEU A 318 21.33 -32.02 -24.60
N GLY A 319 20.92 -33.28 -24.78
CA GLY A 319 21.34 -34.39 -23.92
C GLY A 319 22.68 -34.95 -24.37
#